data_AF-A0A9P8DHH9-F1
#
_entry.id   AF-A0A9P8DHH9-F1
#
_cell.length_a   1.000
_cell.length_b   1.000
_cell.length_c   1.000
_cell.angle_alpha   90.00
_cell.angle_beta   90.00
_cell.angle_gamma   90.00
#
_symmetry.space_group_name_H-M   'P 1'
#
loop_
_entity.id
_entity.type
_entity.pdbx_description
1 polymer ?
#
loop_
_entity_poly.entity_id
_entity_poly.type
_entity_poly.pdbx_seq_one_letter_code
_entity_poly.pdbx_strand_id
1 'polypeptide(L)'
;MSAAKEMVSAEKLDFFAYFHAYSRYIIPIVLVVYAPEEKEQANELCQKLIDDAVHRVFTTHRTHVEFMDQIRGHFSFNGHALAKLIDSFKAVMDPNGILSPGKSGIGGTK
;
A
#
# COMPACT_ATOMS: atom_id res chain seq x y z
N MET A 1 -6.04 7.66 14.36
CA MET A 1 -5.11 6.67 14.95
C MET A 1 -5.76 5.75 15.97
N SER A 2 -6.89 6.10 16.61
CA SER A 2 -7.63 5.15 17.45
C SER A 2 -7.96 3.85 16.69
N ALA A 3 -8.49 3.98 15.47
CA ALA A 3 -8.84 2.84 14.62
C ALA A 3 -7.65 1.91 14.33
N ALA A 4 -6.52 2.44 13.84
CA ALA A 4 -5.34 1.62 13.58
C ALA A 4 -4.82 0.91 14.84
N LYS A 5 -4.84 1.60 15.99
CA LYS A 5 -4.49 0.99 17.28
C LYS A 5 -5.45 -0.13 17.66
N GLU A 6 -6.75 0.11 17.55
CA GLU A 6 -7.80 -0.86 17.85
C GLU A 6 -7.68 -2.10 16.95
N MET A 7 -7.44 -1.93 15.64
CA MET A 7 -7.26 -3.03 14.70
C MET A 7 -6.02 -3.86 15.03
N VAL A 8 -4.89 -3.22 15.32
CA VAL A 8 -3.64 -3.91 15.68
C VAL A 8 -3.81 -4.67 17.00
N SER A 9 -4.42 -4.03 18.01
CA SER A 9 -4.67 -4.68 19.31
C SER A 9 -5.70 -5.81 19.23
N ALA A 10 -6.68 -5.74 18.33
CA ALA A 10 -7.65 -6.82 18.12
C ALA A 10 -6.98 -8.10 17.60
N GLU A 11 -5.91 -7.96 16.82
CA GLU A 11 -5.07 -9.06 16.35
C GLU A 11 -4.02 -9.51 17.38
N LYS A 12 -4.05 -8.96 18.61
CA LYS A 12 -3.08 -9.24 19.69
C LYS A 12 -1.63 -8.91 19.35
N LEU A 13 -1.42 -7.99 18.40
CA LEU A 13 -0.10 -7.45 18.07
C LEU A 13 0.15 -6.12 18.80
N ASP A 14 1.41 -5.81 19.03
CA ASP A 14 1.82 -4.55 19.66
C ASP A 14 1.66 -3.37 18.70
N PHE A 15 0.97 -2.33 19.15
CA PHE A 15 0.82 -1.11 18.37
C PHE A 15 2.07 -0.23 18.47
N PHE A 16 2.88 -0.24 17.42
CA PHE A 16 4.02 0.67 17.27
C PHE A 16 3.79 1.62 16.09
N ALA A 17 3.86 2.94 16.35
CA ALA A 17 3.70 3.93 15.30
C ALA A 17 4.51 5.19 15.56
N TYR A 18 4.94 5.84 14.48
CA TYR A 18 5.57 7.15 14.54
C TYR A 18 5.13 8.02 13.36
N PHE A 19 5.47 9.31 13.41
CA PHE A 19 5.04 10.28 12.43
C PHE A 19 6.21 11.11 11.92
N HIS A 20 6.31 11.22 10.59
CA HIS A 20 7.13 12.26 9.98
C HIS A 20 6.25 13.48 9.71
N ALA A 21 6.47 14.55 10.47
CA ALA A 21 5.76 15.81 10.28
C ALA A 21 6.51 16.72 9.30
N TYR A 22 5.80 17.20 8.28
CA TYR A 22 6.26 18.20 7.33
C TYR A 22 5.36 19.44 7.43
N SER A 23 5.73 20.52 6.74
CA SER A 23 5.01 21.80 6.80
C SER A 23 3.55 21.73 6.35
N ARG A 24 3.17 20.74 5.53
CA ARG A 24 1.83 20.64 4.92
C ARG A 24 1.19 19.25 4.99
N TYR A 25 1.92 18.24 5.44
CA TYR A 25 1.43 16.88 5.53
C TYR A 25 2.19 16.11 6.60
N ILE A 26 1.60 15.01 7.04
CA ILE A 26 2.21 14.07 7.98
C ILE A 26 2.19 12.71 7.33
N ILE A 27 3.29 11.97 7.43
CA ILE A 27 3.34 10.56 7.05
C ILE A 27 3.25 9.73 8.35
N PRO A 28 2.07 9.22 8.71
CA PRO A 28 1.95 8.23 9.78
C PRO A 28 2.52 6.90 9.29
N ILE A 29 3.34 6.26 10.13
CA ILE A 29 3.89 4.94 9.86
C ILE A 29 3.49 4.03 11.01
N VAL A 30 2.66 3.04 10.70
CA VAL A 30 2.33 1.92 11.60
C VAL A 30 3.31 0.80 11.28
N LEU A 31 4.04 0.33 12.28
CA LEU A 31 4.99 -0.76 12.16
C LEU A 31 4.34 -2.01 12.74
N VAL A 32 4.08 -2.97 11.85
CA VAL A 32 3.62 -4.30 12.25
C VAL A 32 4.86 -5.16 12.42
N VAL A 33 5.22 -5.42 13.67
CA VAL A 33 6.31 -6.31 14.06
C VAL A 33 5.69 -7.62 14.51
N TYR A 34 6.16 -8.74 13.98
CA TYR A 34 5.54 -10.05 14.18
C TYR A 34 6.60 -11.16 14.10
N ALA A 35 6.35 -12.29 14.77
CA ALA A 35 7.14 -13.51 14.67
C ALA A 35 6.81 -14.28 13.37
N PRO A 36 7.71 -15.10 12.80
CA PRO A 36 7.48 -15.79 11.53
C PRO A 36 6.15 -16.56 11.44
N GLU A 37 5.67 -17.12 12.55
CA GLU A 37 4.43 -17.89 12.65
C GLU A 37 3.18 -17.00 12.54
N GLU A 38 3.30 -15.70 12.83
CA GLU A 38 2.24 -14.70 12.77
C GLU A 38 2.14 -14.03 11.39
N LYS A 39 2.95 -14.45 10.41
CA LYS A 39 3.08 -13.78 9.10
C LYS A 39 1.74 -13.60 8.39
N GLU A 40 0.92 -14.64 8.34
CA GLU A 40 -0.36 -14.60 7.62
C GLU A 40 -1.32 -13.61 8.27
N GLN A 41 -1.44 -13.68 9.60
CA GLN A 41 -2.23 -12.73 10.40
C GLN A 41 -1.75 -11.28 10.21
N ALA A 42 -0.43 -11.05 10.25
CA ALA A 42 0.15 -9.73 10.05
C ALA A 42 -0.10 -9.20 8.62
N ASN A 43 -0.05 -10.08 7.61
CA ASN A 43 -0.35 -9.71 6.22
C ASN A 43 -1.83 -9.32 6.06
N GLU A 44 -2.76 -10.11 6.60
CA GLU A 44 -4.19 -9.79 6.61
C GLU A 44 -4.48 -8.47 7.33
N LEU A 45 -3.86 -8.25 8.50
CA LEU A 45 -3.96 -6.99 9.23
C LEU A 45 -3.49 -5.81 8.37
N CYS A 46 -2.37 -5.95 7.65
CA CYS A 46 -1.87 -4.91 6.76
C CYS A 46 -2.86 -4.59 5.63
N GLN A 47 -3.45 -5.61 5.01
CA GLN A 47 -4.48 -5.42 3.98
C GLN A 47 -5.70 -4.66 4.54
N LYS A 48 -6.20 -5.07 5.71
CA LYS A 48 -7.32 -4.40 6.39
C LYS A 48 -6.99 -2.94 6.75
N LEU A 49 -5.78 -2.67 7.23
CA LEU A 49 -5.30 -1.31 7.53
C LEU A 49 -5.23 -0.43 6.29
N ILE A 50 -4.81 -0.99 5.14
CA ILE A 50 -4.81 -0.29 3.85
C ILE A 50 -6.25 0.06 3.44
N ASP A 51 -7.18 -0.90 3.53
CA ASP A 51 -8.58 -0.68 3.18
C ASP A 51 -9.25 0.37 4.08
N ASP A 52 -9.00 0.32 5.41
CA ASP A 52 -9.50 1.35 6.35
C ASP A 52 -8.93 2.74 6.03
N ALA A 53 -7.64 2.83 5.70
CA ALA A 53 -7.01 4.09 5.30
C ALA A 53 -7.69 4.67 4.05
N VAL A 54 -7.94 3.85 3.04
CA VAL A 54 -8.59 4.25 1.78
C VAL A 54 -10.03 4.68 2.01
N HIS A 55 -10.77 3.95 2.84
CA HIS A 55 -12.13 4.33 3.24
C HIS A 55 -12.17 5.72 3.90
N ARG A 56 -11.11 6.10 4.61
CA ARG A 56 -10.93 7.41 5.23
C ARG A 56 -10.32 8.47 4.30
N VAL A 57 -10.20 8.18 3.00
CA VAL A 57 -9.61 9.07 1.99
C VAL A 57 -8.12 9.35 2.23
N PHE A 58 -7.42 8.42 2.87
CA PHE A 58 -5.97 8.40 2.98
C PHE A 58 -5.38 7.37 2.02
N THR A 59 -4.09 7.53 1.70
CA THR A 59 -3.33 6.53 0.94
C THR A 59 -1.95 6.36 1.53
N THR A 60 -1.31 5.24 1.22
CA THR A 60 0.05 4.94 1.66
C THR A 60 1.07 5.61 0.74
N HIS A 61 2.03 6.32 1.31
CA HIS A 61 3.16 6.89 0.55
C HIS A 61 4.08 5.80 -0.05
N ARG A 62 4.27 4.69 0.67
CA ARG A 62 5.11 3.56 0.25
C ARG A 62 4.58 2.28 0.91
N THR A 63 4.79 1.15 0.25
CA THR A 63 4.34 -0.15 0.74
C THR A 63 5.31 -1.29 0.45
N HIS A 64 5.09 -2.43 1.10
CA HIS A 64 5.72 -3.71 0.81
C HIS A 64 5.25 -4.25 -0.56
N VAL A 65 6.07 -5.11 -1.19
CA VAL A 65 5.79 -5.63 -2.54
C VAL A 65 4.46 -6.38 -2.64
N GLU A 66 4.06 -7.06 -1.57
CA GLU A 66 2.82 -7.84 -1.50
C GLU A 66 1.54 -6.98 -1.61
N PHE A 67 1.61 -5.68 -1.30
CA PHE A 67 0.41 -4.81 -1.28
C PHE A 67 0.39 -3.78 -2.42
N MET A 68 1.35 -3.84 -3.35
CA MET A 68 1.47 -2.84 -4.42
C MET A 68 0.23 -2.81 -5.32
N ASP A 69 -0.32 -3.98 -5.66
CA ASP A 69 -1.51 -4.11 -6.50
C ASP A 69 -2.78 -3.62 -5.79
N GLN A 70 -2.94 -3.94 -4.50
CA GLN A 70 -4.05 -3.44 -3.67
C GLN A 70 -4.06 -1.90 -3.66
N ILE A 71 -2.92 -1.29 -3.33
CA ILE A 71 -2.78 0.16 -3.25
C ILE A 71 -2.97 0.81 -4.63
N ARG A 72 -2.42 0.22 -5.68
CA ARG A 72 -2.63 0.64 -7.07
C ARG A 72 -4.12 0.66 -7.42
N GLY A 73 -4.87 -0.37 -7.02
CA GLY A 73 -6.31 -0.48 -7.24
C GLY A 73 -7.12 0.66 -6.62
N HIS A 74 -6.67 1.22 -5.50
CA HIS A 74 -7.36 2.34 -4.86
C HIS A 74 -7.20 3.68 -5.59
N PHE A 75 -6.21 3.84 -6.47
CA PHE A 75 -6.09 5.01 -7.36
C PHE A 75 -7.04 4.90 -8.56
N SER A 76 -8.35 4.92 -8.29
CA SER A 76 -9.42 4.62 -9.24
C SER A 76 -10.05 5.83 -9.94
N PHE A 77 -9.59 7.05 -9.62
CA PHE A 77 -10.12 8.28 -10.20
C PHE A 77 -10.21 8.23 -11.74
N ASN A 78 -11.35 8.67 -12.27
CA ASN A 78 -11.66 8.73 -13.70
C ASN A 78 -11.40 7.39 -14.42
N GLY A 79 -11.84 6.28 -13.81
CA GLY A 79 -11.66 4.94 -14.35
C GLY A 79 -10.18 4.53 -14.43
N HIS A 80 -9.44 4.75 -13.33
CA HIS A 80 -8.01 4.47 -13.20
C HIS A 80 -7.12 5.21 -14.22
N ALA A 81 -7.39 6.50 -14.44
CA ALA A 81 -6.65 7.30 -15.43
C ALA A 81 -5.14 7.33 -15.16
N LEU A 82 -4.73 7.46 -13.89
CA LEU A 82 -3.32 7.41 -13.49
C LEU A 82 -2.69 6.06 -13.86
N ALA A 83 -3.44 4.97 -13.71
CA ALA A 83 -2.91 3.65 -14.00
C ALA A 83 -2.63 3.48 -15.49
N LYS A 84 -3.65 3.75 -16.31
CA LYS A 84 -3.58 3.70 -17.77
C LYS A 84 -2.44 4.54 -18.33
N LEU A 85 -2.25 5.76 -17.81
CA LEU A 85 -1.16 6.63 -18.23
C LEU A 85 0.21 5.99 -17.95
N ILE A 86 0.45 5.57 -16.71
CA ILE A 86 1.74 5.00 -16.30
C ILE A 86 2.03 3.68 -17.03
N ASP A 87 1.03 2.81 -17.16
CA ASP A 87 1.19 1.52 -17.86
C ASP A 87 1.51 1.74 -19.34
N SER A 88 0.91 2.76 -19.98
CA SER A 88 1.23 3.12 -21.37
C SER A 88 2.68 3.57 -21.55
N PHE A 89 3.22 4.40 -20.63
CA PHE A 89 4.63 4.76 -20.64
C PHE A 89 5.53 3.54 -20.43
N LYS A 90 5.17 2.65 -19.51
CA LYS A 90 5.94 1.43 -19.25
C LYS A 90 6.01 0.53 -20.48
N ALA A 91 4.89 0.34 -21.17
CA ALA A 91 4.82 -0.44 -22.39
C ALA A 91 5.71 0.13 -23.51
N VAL A 92 5.77 1.46 -23.65
CA VAL A 92 6.63 2.12 -24.65
C VAL A 92 8.10 2.05 -24.29
N MET A 93 8.45 2.29 -23.02
CA MET A 93 9.85 2.37 -22.58
C MET A 93 10.51 1.01 -22.32
N ASP A 94 9.72 -0.02 -22.01
CA ASP A 94 10.20 -1.37 -21.74
C ASP A 94 9.27 -2.41 -22.39
N PRO A 95 9.31 -2.52 -23.73
CA PRO A 95 8.43 -3.38 -24.52
C PRO A 95 8.60 -4.86 -24.21
N ASN A 96 9.75 -5.27 -23.67
CA ASN A 96 10.02 -6.65 -23.27
C ASN A 96 9.70 -6.91 -21.78
N GLY A 97 9.31 -5.88 -21.01
CA GLY A 97 8.93 -6.01 -19.61
C GLY A 97 10.06 -6.44 -18.67
N ILE A 98 11.32 -6.13 -18.98
CA ILE A 98 12.51 -6.58 -18.23
C ILE A 98 12.66 -5.83 -16.90
N LEU A 99 12.34 -4.54 -16.88
CA LEU A 99 12.60 -3.66 -15.77
C LEU A 99 11.48 -3.77 -14.72
N SER A 100 11.76 -4.57 -13.68
CA SER A 100 10.97 -4.67 -12.44
C SER A 100 9.46 -4.83 -12.67
N PRO A 101 9.01 -5.91 -13.35
CA PRO A 101 7.60 -6.13 -13.62
C PRO A 101 6.78 -6.16 -12.32
N GLY A 102 5.62 -5.48 -12.31
CA GLY A 102 4.73 -5.42 -11.14
C GLY A 102 5.14 -4.41 -10.06
N LYS A 103 6.28 -3.72 -10.21
CA LYS A 103 6.66 -2.67 -9.25
C LYS A 103 5.58 -1.58 -9.20
N SER A 104 5.10 -1.30 -7.98
CA SER A 104 4.00 -0.35 -7.72
C SER A 104 2.68 -0.72 -8.40
N GLY A 105 2.48 -2.00 -8.73
CA GLY A 105 1.33 -2.50 -9.47
C GLY A 105 1.27 -2.00 -10.92
N ILE A 106 2.42 -1.63 -11.49
CA ILE A 106 2.51 -1.22 -12.89
C ILE A 106 2.59 -2.47 -13.76
N GLY A 107 1.65 -2.58 -14.68
CA GLY A 107 1.63 -3.62 -15.69
C GLY A 107 2.44 -3.20 -16.93
N GLY A 108 3.13 -4.16 -17.56
CA GLY A 108 3.49 -4.06 -18.97
C GLY A 108 2.41 -4.72 -19.80
N THR A 109 2.12 -4.20 -21.00
CA THR A 109 1.30 -4.93 -21.97
C THR A 109 1.98 -6.25 -22.28
N LYS A 110 1.33 -7.37 -21.94
CA LYS A 110 1.57 -8.63 -22.65
C LYS A 110 0.84 -8.60 -23.98
#